data_AF-A0A1E8PXH5-F1
#
_entry.id   AF-A0A1E8PXH5-F1
#
_cell.length_a   1.000
_cell.length_b   1.000
_cell.length_c   1.000
_cell.angle_alpha   90.00
_cell.angle_beta   90.00
_cell.angle_gamma   90.00
#
_symmetry.space_group_name_H-M   'P 1'
#
loop_
_entity.id
_entity.type
_entity.pdbx_description
1 polymer ?
#
loop_
_entity_poly.entity_id
_entity_poly.type
_entity_poly.pdbx_seq_one_letter_code
_entity_poly.pdbx_strand_id
1 'polypeptide(L)'
;MLGSPWLMAGMLAAQGVTNRRRRRHAERDEVPQWREQHQCTVIVTDERLMCSRSDGTFIDFWFGYVTEFYPDLHSRTVTFAYGERCVPLQLAGPATVAIALWSARALYGPAWINDIRLRPLLDAQLTVPALTSAPA
;
A
#
# COMPACT_ATOMS: atom_id res chain seq x y z
N MET A 1 8.64 37.94 53.18
CA MET A 1 8.45 37.86 51.72
C MET A 1 9.79 37.55 51.06
N LEU A 2 10.22 36.28 51.01
CA LEU A 2 11.32 35.83 50.15
C LEU A 2 10.99 34.41 49.68
N GLY A 3 10.45 34.30 48.47
CA GLY A 3 10.20 33.01 47.82
C GLY A 3 11.52 32.41 47.35
N SER A 4 11.82 31.19 47.81
CA SER A 4 13.06 30.49 47.48
C SER A 4 13.12 30.14 45.98
N PRO A 5 14.12 30.64 45.23
CA PRO A 5 14.25 30.38 43.78
C PRO A 5 14.43 28.89 43.45
N TRP A 6 14.87 28.09 44.43
CA TRP A 6 15.02 26.64 44.28
C TRP A 6 13.69 25.90 44.19
N LEU A 7 12.64 26.38 44.88
CA LEU A 7 11.31 25.77 44.80
C LEU A 7 10.67 26.01 43.43
N MET A 8 10.90 27.19 42.83
CA MET A 8 10.44 27.49 41.47
C MET A 8 11.14 26.63 40.41
N ALA A 9 12.44 26.38 40.57
CA ALA A 9 13.21 25.51 39.67
C ALA A 9 12.72 24.05 39.68
N GLY A 10 12.37 23.52 40.86
CA GLY A 10 11.82 22.17 40.99
C GLY A 10 10.48 21.99 40.26
N MET A 11 9.63 23.03 40.26
CA MET A 11 8.32 22.99 39.60
C MET A 11 8.43 23.02 38.07
N LEU A 12 9.44 23.70 37.51
CA LEU A 12 9.68 23.74 36.05
C LEU A 12 10.17 22.39 35.49
N ALA A 13 10.93 21.62 36.26
CA ALA A 13 11.39 20.28 35.84
C ALA A 13 10.21 19.28 35.73
N ALA A 14 9.21 19.39 36.62
CA ALA A 14 8.03 18.52 36.61
C ALA A 14 7.15 18.74 35.35
N GLN A 15 7.07 19.97 34.85
CA GLN A 15 6.27 20.34 33.67
C GLN A 15 6.89 19.89 32.34
N GLY A 16 8.22 19.72 32.28
CA GLY A 16 8.90 19.26 31.06
C GLY A 16 8.66 17.78 30.73
N VAL A 17 8.46 16.95 31.75
CA VAL A 17 8.28 15.49 31.59
C VAL A 17 6.91 15.13 31.04
N THR A 18 5.86 15.86 31.43
CA THR A 18 4.48 15.66 30.94
C THR A 18 4.31 16.12 29.49
N ASN A 19 4.93 17.24 29.09
CA ASN A 19 4.85 17.74 27.71
C ASN A 19 5.58 16.81 26.72
N ARG A 20 6.69 16.19 27.15
CA ARG A 20 7.46 15.23 26.35
C ARG A 20 6.70 13.92 26.06
N ARG A 21 5.82 13.49 26.97
CA ARG A 21 4.97 12.30 26.76
C ARG A 21 3.90 12.55 25.69
N ARG A 22 3.23 13.71 25.71
CA ARG A 22 2.22 14.08 24.68
C ARG A 22 2.84 14.22 23.29
N ARG A 23 4.02 14.83 23.20
CA ARG A 23 4.78 14.95 21.94
C ARG A 23 5.18 13.59 21.35
N ARG A 24 5.58 12.62 22.19
CA ARG A 24 5.88 11.25 21.75
C ARG A 24 4.66 10.46 21.28
N HIS A 25 3.45 10.80 21.74
CA HIS A 25 2.22 10.20 21.19
C HIS A 25 1.91 10.76 19.80
N ALA A 26 2.05 12.08 19.61
CA ALA A 26 1.91 12.70 18.29
C ALA A 26 2.96 12.18 17.28
N GLU A 27 4.21 12.03 17.69
CA GLU A 27 5.29 11.47 16.85
C GLU A 27 5.09 9.97 16.55
N ARG A 28 4.33 9.24 17.37
CA ARG A 28 3.98 7.83 17.13
C ARG A 28 2.79 7.67 16.20
N ASP A 29 1.84 8.60 16.24
CA ASP A 29 0.70 8.65 15.34
C ASP A 29 1.11 9.06 13.91
N GLU A 30 2.30 9.65 13.77
CA GLU A 30 2.91 10.08 12.50
C GLU A 30 3.84 9.03 11.87
N VAL A 31 4.02 7.85 12.50
CA VAL A 31 4.75 6.75 11.85
C VAL A 31 3.87 6.19 10.74
N PRO A 32 4.31 6.24 9.46
CA PRO A 32 3.56 5.65 8.35
C PRO A 32 3.46 4.14 8.58
N GLN A 33 2.25 3.66 8.84
CA GLN A 33 1.95 2.24 9.04
C GLN A 33 0.74 1.85 8.20
N TRP A 34 0.72 0.61 7.71
CA TRP A 34 -0.42 0.03 7.01
C TRP A 34 -1.54 -0.23 8.02
N ARG A 35 -2.54 0.65 8.07
CA ARG A 35 -3.58 0.65 9.12
C ARG A 35 -4.71 -0.34 8.85
N GLU A 36 -5.12 -0.49 7.60
CA GLU A 36 -6.28 -1.29 7.20
C GLU A 36 -5.83 -2.54 6.45
N GLN A 37 -5.66 -3.64 7.19
CA GLN A 37 -5.30 -4.94 6.64
C GLN A 37 -6.49 -5.89 6.79
N HIS A 38 -7.16 -6.16 5.68
CA HIS A 38 -8.27 -7.11 5.62
C HIS A 38 -8.23 -7.91 4.33
N GLN A 39 -8.86 -9.09 4.33
CA GLN A 39 -9.11 -9.82 3.09
C GLN A 39 -10.20 -9.09 2.30
N CYS A 40 -9.93 -8.83 1.03
CA CYS A 40 -10.86 -8.17 0.14
C CYS A 40 -10.94 -8.88 -1.20
N THR A 41 -12.11 -8.82 -1.82
CA THR A 41 -12.29 -9.10 -3.23
C THR A 41 -11.82 -7.89 -4.02
N VAL A 42 -10.96 -8.12 -5.00
CA VAL A 42 -10.44 -7.06 -5.88
C VAL A 42 -10.96 -7.29 -7.28
N ILE A 43 -11.56 -6.26 -7.86
CA ILE A 43 -11.96 -6.21 -9.27
C ILE A 43 -11.05 -5.21 -9.97
N VAL A 44 -10.38 -5.66 -11.03
CA VAL A 44 -9.54 -4.81 -11.87
C VAL A 44 -10.30 -4.49 -13.15
N THR A 45 -10.43 -3.21 -13.46
CA THR A 45 -10.99 -2.73 -14.73
C THR A 45 -9.91 -2.00 -15.54
N ASP A 46 -10.27 -1.43 -16.67
CA ASP A 46 -9.34 -0.63 -17.48
C ASP A 46 -9.05 0.76 -16.86
N GLU A 47 -9.88 1.24 -15.93
CA GLU A 47 -9.79 2.60 -15.38
C GLU A 47 -9.53 2.64 -13.87
N ARG A 48 -9.89 1.58 -13.14
CA ARG A 48 -9.83 1.55 -11.67
C ARG A 48 -9.72 0.15 -11.08
N LEU A 49 -9.29 0.10 -9.83
CA LEU A 49 -9.41 -1.05 -8.94
C LEU A 49 -10.60 -0.84 -8.01
N MET A 50 -11.41 -1.87 -7.82
CA MET A 50 -12.47 -1.87 -6.80
C MET A 50 -12.09 -2.89 -5.74
N CYS A 51 -11.97 -2.45 -4.50
CA CYS A 51 -11.68 -3.33 -3.37
C CYS A 51 -12.90 -3.41 -2.46
N SER A 52 -13.33 -4.61 -2.10
CA SER A 52 -14.40 -4.76 -1.11
C SER A 52 -13.93 -4.31 0.28
N ARG A 53 -14.78 -3.60 1.00
CA ARG A 53 -14.62 -3.28 2.42
C ARG A 53 -15.31 -4.35 3.28
N SER A 54 -14.97 -4.38 4.56
CA SER A 54 -15.61 -5.24 5.58
C SER A 54 -17.13 -5.07 5.70
N ASP A 55 -17.69 -3.95 5.25
CA ASP A 55 -19.14 -3.67 5.23
C ASP A 55 -19.85 -4.14 3.96
N GLY A 56 -19.13 -4.78 3.03
CA GLY A 56 -19.67 -5.25 1.74
C GLY A 56 -19.75 -4.17 0.66
N THR A 57 -19.38 -2.93 0.96
CA THR A 57 -19.26 -1.87 -0.05
C THR A 57 -17.95 -2.02 -0.82
N PHE A 58 -17.85 -1.35 -1.98
CA PHE A 58 -16.62 -1.27 -2.76
C PHE A 58 -16.00 0.12 -2.66
N ILE A 59 -14.69 0.16 -2.53
CA ILE A 59 -13.89 1.38 -2.58
C ILE A 59 -13.15 1.38 -3.92
N ASP A 60 -13.32 2.48 -4.66
CA ASP A 60 -12.71 2.69 -5.96
C ASP A 60 -11.35 3.38 -5.83
N PHE A 61 -10.35 2.81 -6.51
CA PHE A 61 -9.02 3.36 -6.65
C PHE A 61 -8.70 3.58 -8.12
N TRP A 62 -8.72 4.84 -8.54
CA TRP A 62 -8.58 5.25 -9.93
C TRP A 62 -7.14 5.22 -10.40
N PHE A 63 -6.87 4.61 -11.56
CA PHE A 63 -5.53 4.60 -12.15
C PHE A 63 -5.03 5.99 -12.54
N GLY A 64 -5.94 6.90 -12.92
CA GLY A 64 -5.60 8.29 -13.25
C GLY A 64 -5.01 9.10 -12.08
N TYR A 65 -5.10 8.61 -10.85
CA TYR A 65 -4.49 9.25 -9.67
C TYR A 65 -3.24 8.53 -9.17
N VAL A 66 -2.82 7.44 -9.81
CA VAL A 66 -1.62 6.71 -9.43
C VAL A 66 -0.39 7.55 -9.79
N THR A 67 0.39 7.86 -8.77
CA THR A 67 1.68 8.56 -8.89
C THR A 67 2.83 7.57 -9.00
N GLU A 68 2.75 6.45 -8.28
CA GLU A 68 3.79 5.42 -8.28
C GLU A 68 3.15 4.04 -8.23
N PHE A 69 3.79 3.10 -8.93
CA PHE A 69 3.34 1.72 -9.06
C PHE A 69 4.54 0.80 -8.81
N TYR A 70 4.41 -0.08 -7.81
CA TYR A 70 5.46 -1.00 -7.37
C TYR A 70 4.93 -2.44 -7.33
N PRO A 71 4.99 -3.16 -8.46
CA PRO A 71 4.75 -4.59 -8.48
C PRO A 71 5.99 -5.36 -7.99
N ASP A 72 5.78 -6.30 -7.08
CA ASP A 72 6.76 -7.31 -6.68
C ASP A 72 6.13 -8.69 -6.86
N LEU A 73 6.48 -9.32 -7.99
CA LEU A 73 5.96 -10.64 -8.36
C LEU A 73 6.53 -11.77 -7.49
N HIS A 74 7.73 -11.59 -6.93
CA HIS A 74 8.37 -12.59 -6.07
C HIS A 74 7.66 -12.63 -4.71
N SER A 75 7.49 -11.48 -4.09
CA SER A 75 6.76 -11.35 -2.82
C SER A 75 5.24 -11.45 -2.99
N ARG A 76 4.74 -11.45 -4.24
CA ARG A 76 3.32 -11.44 -4.59
C ARG A 76 2.58 -10.26 -3.97
N THR A 77 3.20 -9.10 -4.05
CA THR A 77 2.67 -7.83 -3.55
C THR A 77 2.64 -6.79 -4.66
N VAL A 78 1.71 -5.86 -4.58
CA VAL A 78 1.66 -4.70 -5.46
C VAL A 78 1.26 -3.50 -4.63
N THR A 79 1.99 -2.40 -4.80
CA THR A 79 1.73 -1.15 -4.08
C THR A 79 1.46 -0.03 -5.07
N PHE A 80 0.37 0.70 -4.84
CA PHE A 80 -0.03 1.90 -5.56
C PHE A 80 0.08 3.09 -4.63
N ALA A 81 0.85 4.09 -5.03
CA ALA A 81 0.90 5.38 -4.35
C ALA A 81 0.09 6.41 -5.13
N TYR A 82 -0.68 7.24 -4.42
CA TYR A 82 -1.55 8.26 -5.01
C TYR A 82 -1.13 9.69 -4.64
N GLY A 83 0.12 9.87 -4.17
CA GLY A 83 0.62 11.12 -3.62
C GLY A 83 -0.28 11.66 -2.52
N GLU A 84 -0.58 12.97 -2.58
CA GLU A 84 -1.46 13.65 -1.62
C GLU A 84 -2.97 13.42 -1.87
N ARG A 85 -3.35 12.72 -2.94
CA ARG A 85 -4.77 12.57 -3.33
C ARG A 85 -5.49 11.44 -2.59
N CYS A 86 -4.77 10.38 -2.25
CA CYS A 86 -5.34 9.21 -1.58
C CYS A 86 -4.27 8.46 -0.78
N VAL A 87 -4.73 7.67 0.18
CA VAL A 87 -3.85 6.76 0.93
C VAL A 87 -3.28 5.68 -0.01
N PRO A 88 -2.02 5.25 0.18
CA PRO A 88 -1.45 4.19 -0.64
C PRO A 88 -2.22 2.88 -0.44
N LEU A 89 -2.34 2.11 -1.51
CA LEU A 89 -2.98 0.80 -1.51
C LEU A 89 -1.91 -0.27 -1.71
N GLN A 90 -1.84 -1.24 -0.80
CA GLN A 90 -1.05 -2.44 -0.98
C GLN A 90 -1.96 -3.66 -1.03
N LEU A 91 -1.77 -4.49 -2.05
CA LEU A 91 -2.44 -5.78 -2.19
C LEU A 91 -1.41 -6.89 -2.13
N ALA A 92 -1.73 -7.96 -1.40
CA ALA A 92 -0.85 -9.10 -1.19
C ALA A 92 -1.61 -10.41 -1.36
N GLY A 93 -0.97 -11.40 -2.00
CA GLY A 93 -1.53 -12.73 -2.16
C GLY A 93 -1.37 -13.30 -3.57
N PRO A 94 -1.83 -14.55 -3.80
CA PRO A 94 -1.62 -15.23 -5.08
C PRO A 94 -2.23 -14.50 -6.28
N ALA A 95 -3.41 -13.89 -6.11
CA ALA A 95 -4.09 -13.14 -7.15
C ALA A 95 -3.35 -11.84 -7.55
N THR A 96 -2.45 -11.35 -6.69
CA THR A 96 -1.71 -10.10 -6.93
C THR A 96 -0.88 -10.13 -8.20
N VAL A 97 -0.39 -11.29 -8.62
CA VAL A 97 0.36 -11.43 -9.88
C VAL A 97 -0.51 -11.02 -11.07
N ALA A 98 -1.76 -11.49 -11.12
CA ALA A 98 -2.71 -11.10 -12.16
C ALA A 98 -3.15 -9.65 -12.01
N ILE A 99 -3.38 -9.17 -10.77
CA ILE A 99 -3.75 -7.79 -10.51
C ILE A 99 -2.65 -6.83 -10.98
N ALA A 100 -1.39 -7.14 -10.70
CA ALA A 100 -0.23 -6.37 -11.15
C ALA A 100 -0.15 -6.31 -12.68
N LEU A 101 -0.37 -7.43 -13.37
CA LEU A 101 -0.40 -7.48 -14.83
C LEU A 101 -1.50 -6.57 -15.41
N TRP A 102 -2.75 -6.74 -14.96
CA TRP A 102 -3.88 -5.98 -15.49
C TRP A 102 -3.76 -4.49 -15.15
N SER A 103 -3.27 -4.17 -13.96
CA SER A 103 -3.04 -2.79 -13.55
C SER A 103 -1.92 -2.13 -14.36
N ALA A 104 -0.84 -2.85 -14.66
CA ALA A 104 0.22 -2.35 -15.52
C ALA A 104 -0.27 -2.12 -16.97
N ARG A 105 -1.13 -3.01 -17.48
CA ARG A 105 -1.76 -2.85 -18.80
C ARG A 105 -2.68 -1.63 -18.86
N ALA A 106 -3.38 -1.30 -17.76
CA ALA A 106 -4.20 -0.11 -17.64
C ALA A 106 -3.34 1.17 -17.52
N LEU A 107 -2.29 1.15 -16.68
CA LEU A 107 -1.43 2.31 -16.43
C LEU A 107 -0.51 2.66 -17.61
N TYR A 108 0.09 1.66 -18.26
CA TYR A 108 1.14 1.87 -19.27
C TYR A 108 0.70 1.48 -20.68
N GLY A 109 -0.53 1.01 -20.86
CA GLY A 109 -0.95 0.47 -22.15
C GLY A 109 -0.06 -0.69 -22.58
N PRO A 110 0.21 -0.88 -23.89
CA PRO A 110 1.12 -1.92 -24.39
C PRO A 110 2.56 -1.82 -23.89
N ALA A 111 2.99 -0.65 -23.40
CA ALA A 111 4.37 -0.43 -22.95
C ALA A 111 4.70 -1.13 -21.62
N TRP A 112 3.72 -1.74 -20.96
CA TRP A 112 3.91 -2.51 -19.72
C TRP A 112 4.99 -3.61 -19.85
N ILE A 113 5.17 -4.16 -21.05
CA ILE A 113 6.16 -5.20 -21.38
C ILE A 113 7.60 -4.72 -21.12
N ASN A 114 7.81 -3.40 -21.16
CA ASN A 114 9.13 -2.80 -20.92
C ASN A 114 9.46 -2.66 -19.42
N ASP A 115 8.50 -2.88 -18.51
CA ASP A 115 8.77 -2.85 -17.07
C ASP A 115 9.56 -4.10 -16.66
N ILE A 116 10.80 -3.90 -16.22
CA ILE A 116 11.69 -4.97 -15.76
C ILE A 116 11.07 -5.80 -14.63
N ARG A 117 10.22 -5.19 -13.80
CA ARG A 117 9.57 -5.86 -12.66
C ARG A 117 8.49 -6.85 -13.10
N LEU A 118 7.95 -6.67 -14.31
CA LEU A 118 6.91 -7.54 -14.89
C LEU A 118 7.48 -8.58 -15.87
N ARG A 119 8.76 -8.44 -16.24
CA ARG A 119 9.47 -9.36 -17.14
C ARG A 119 9.33 -10.84 -16.79
N PRO A 120 9.33 -11.27 -15.50
CA PRO A 120 9.10 -12.67 -15.15
C PRO A 120 7.80 -13.28 -15.68
N LEU A 121 6.76 -12.48 -15.98
CA LEU A 121 5.52 -12.97 -16.58
C LEU A 121 5.69 -13.39 -18.04
N LEU A 122 6.58 -12.72 -18.75
CA LEU A 122 6.90 -13.01 -20.14
C LEU A 122 7.72 -14.31 -20.23
N ASP A 123 8.65 -14.48 -19.29
CA ASP A 123 9.49 -15.67 -19.21
C ASP A 123 8.68 -16.90 -18.74
N ALA A 124 7.73 -16.72 -17.81
CA ALA A 124 6.84 -17.79 -17.35
C ALA A 124 5.95 -18.36 -18.47
N GLN A 125 5.56 -17.53 -19.44
CA GLN A 125 4.77 -17.95 -20.61
C GLN A 125 5.50 -19.01 -21.45
N LEU A 126 6.84 -19.00 -21.43
CA LEU A 126 7.68 -19.97 -22.15
C LEU A 126 7.72 -21.35 -21.45
N THR A 127 7.18 -21.46 -20.24
CA THR A 127 7.31 -22.67 -19.39
C THR A 127 5.98 -23.41 -19.20
N VAL A 128 4.86 -22.93 -19.75
CA VAL A 128 3.57 -23.67 -19.65
C VAL A 128 3.72 -25.01 -20.37
N PRO A 129 3.74 -26.16 -19.67
CA PRO A 129 3.70 -27.44 -20.36
C PRO A 129 2.35 -27.49 -21.09
N ALA A 130 2.38 -27.75 -22.40
CA ALA A 130 1.19 -27.93 -23.19
C ALA A 130 0.28 -28.92 -22.44
N LEU A 131 -0.84 -28.42 -21.91
CA LEU A 131 -1.89 -29.28 -21.37
C LEU A 131 -2.38 -30.10 -22.55
N THR A 132 -1.85 -31.32 -22.68
CA THR A 132 -2.33 -32.31 -23.63
C THR A 132 -3.78 -32.62 -23.24
N SER A 133 -4.73 -31.92 -23.86
CA SER A 133 -6.12 -32.34 -23.87
C SER A 133 -6.19 -33.66 -24.64
N ALA A 134 -6.23 -34.78 -23.92
CA ALA A 134 -6.57 -36.06 -24.52
C ALA A 134 -8.05 -36.00 -24.96
N PRO A 135 -8.37 -36.31 -26.24
CA PRO A 135 -9.75 -36.45 -26.66
C PRO A 135 -10.38 -37.69 -26.01
N ALA A 136 -11.65 -37.58 -25.65
CA ALA A 136 -12.49 -38.66 -25.13
C ALA A 136 -12.84 -39.71 -26.20
#